data_AF-A0ABD3FK65-F1
#
_entry.id   AF-A0ABD3FK65-F1
#
_cell.length_a   1.000
_cell.length_b   1.000
_cell.length_c   1.000
_cell.angle_alpha   90.00
_cell.angle_beta   90.00
_cell.angle_gamma   90.00
#
_symmetry.space_group_name_H-M   'P 1'
#
loop_
_entity.id
_entity.type
_entity.pdbx_description
1 polymer ?
#
loop_
_entity_poly.entity_id
_entity_poly.type
_entity_poly.pdbx_seq_one_letter_code
_entity_poly.pdbx_strand_id
1 'polypeptide(L)'
;MVAIIGFGSLLSEASARSTFGADVRNFRLATVLDYRRVFAHPASIFFQRGIANLETKEIASLSTEPAPGCKFLVSVFDIPSELLPDFYEREEEFKIISAKFQELDGSIGAEALMCTRWSDEKYIVKRGQETFDTKYKTYGLGTIWGWDAKSGILPCRVYLRHCLLAVKKLGQSVYDDFVSTTYLGDRTTTIKEYVKANPSIMLERPPPHLVDRYSG
;
A
#
# COMPACT_ATOMS: atom_id res chain seq x y z
N MET A 1 -11.06 20.49 -1.78
CA MET A 1 -10.67 19.24 -2.48
C MET A 1 -9.18 19.06 -2.36
N VAL A 2 -8.74 17.84 -2.10
CA VAL A 2 -7.33 17.47 -1.98
C VAL A 2 -7.10 16.21 -2.81
N ALA A 3 -6.08 16.22 -3.65
CA ALA A 3 -5.72 15.08 -4.48
C ALA A 3 -4.94 14.04 -3.68
N ILE A 4 -5.28 12.76 -3.85
CA ILE A 4 -4.66 11.60 -3.21
C ILE A 4 -4.11 10.66 -4.29
N ILE A 5 -2.93 10.10 -4.06
CA ILE A 5 -2.32 9.05 -4.88
C ILE A 5 -2.62 7.68 -4.26
N GLY A 6 -3.36 6.85 -5.00
CA GLY A 6 -3.61 5.45 -4.68
C GLY A 6 -2.68 4.50 -5.45
N PHE A 7 -1.95 3.64 -4.75
CA PHE A 7 -0.95 2.76 -5.37
C PHE A 7 -1.03 1.28 -4.99
N GLY A 8 -1.87 0.95 -4.00
CA GLY A 8 -2.21 -0.42 -3.58
C GLY A 8 -3.64 -0.76 -3.94
N SER A 9 -4.45 -1.17 -2.96
CA SER A 9 -5.88 -1.41 -3.19
C SER A 9 -6.62 -0.16 -3.70
N LEU A 10 -6.15 1.04 -3.34
CA LEU A 10 -6.72 2.32 -3.78
C LEU A 10 -6.52 2.61 -5.28
N LEU A 11 -5.77 1.79 -6.03
CA LEU A 11 -5.77 1.82 -7.49
C LEU A 11 -7.16 1.56 -8.08
N SER A 12 -8.06 0.90 -7.33
CA SER A 12 -9.45 0.68 -7.71
C SER A 12 -10.34 1.80 -7.18
N GLU A 13 -11.17 2.38 -8.05
CA GLU A 13 -12.15 3.39 -7.66
C GLU A 13 -13.15 2.85 -6.63
N ALA A 14 -13.52 1.57 -6.73
CA ALA A 14 -14.40 0.93 -5.75
C ALA A 14 -13.77 0.94 -4.35
N SER A 15 -12.46 0.65 -4.25
CA SER A 15 -11.72 0.72 -2.99
C SER A 15 -11.58 2.16 -2.48
N ALA A 16 -11.34 3.11 -3.37
CA ALA A 16 -11.29 4.53 -3.03
C ALA A 16 -12.63 5.01 -2.45
N ARG A 17 -13.75 4.69 -3.12
CA ARG A 17 -15.10 5.04 -2.67
C ARG A 17 -15.51 4.31 -1.39
N SER A 18 -15.12 3.05 -1.23
CA SER A 18 -15.33 2.33 0.04
C SER A 18 -14.52 2.93 1.20
N THR A 19 -13.41 3.61 0.91
CA THR A 19 -12.54 4.21 1.93
C THR A 19 -12.94 5.65 2.27
N PHE A 20 -13.26 6.46 1.26
CA PHE A 20 -13.48 7.91 1.39
C PHE A 20 -14.93 8.33 1.10
N GLY A 21 -15.82 7.38 0.82
CA GLY A 21 -17.24 7.64 0.57
C GLY A 21 -17.57 8.06 -0.86
N ALA A 22 -18.82 8.50 -1.05
CA ALA A 22 -19.36 8.87 -2.36
C ALA A 22 -18.71 10.12 -2.97
N ASP A 23 -18.06 10.95 -2.15
CA ASP A 23 -17.49 12.24 -2.55
C ASP A 23 -16.11 12.15 -3.21
N VAL A 24 -15.62 10.94 -3.49
CA VAL A 24 -14.45 10.75 -4.39
C VAL A 24 -14.78 11.31 -5.78
N ARG A 25 -13.99 12.28 -6.24
CA ARG A 25 -14.11 12.92 -7.56
C ARG A 25 -12.84 12.75 -8.39
N ASN A 26 -12.95 13.01 -9.69
CA ASN A 26 -11.81 13.09 -10.63
C ASN A 26 -10.88 11.88 -10.59
N PHE A 27 -11.44 10.69 -10.34
CA PHE A 27 -10.69 9.45 -10.33
C PHE A 27 -10.14 9.17 -11.72
N ARG A 28 -8.82 9.00 -11.81
CA ARG A 28 -8.11 8.71 -13.05
C ARG A 28 -6.80 8.00 -12.76
N LEU A 29 -6.19 7.44 -13.80
CA LEU A 29 -4.88 6.83 -13.73
C LEU A 29 -3.80 7.87 -14.07
N ALA A 30 -2.63 7.71 -13.45
CA ALA A 30 -1.46 8.56 -13.65
C ALA A 30 -0.17 7.77 -13.37
N THR A 31 0.99 8.40 -13.53
CA THR A 31 2.29 7.80 -13.23
C THR A 31 3.05 8.62 -12.19
N VAL A 32 3.57 7.99 -11.14
CA VAL A 32 4.51 8.63 -10.21
C VAL A 32 5.95 8.36 -10.67
N LEU A 33 6.82 9.35 -10.52
CA LEU A 33 8.24 9.28 -10.87
C LEU A 33 9.11 9.30 -9.61
N ASP A 34 10.30 8.71 -9.71
CA ASP A 34 11.35 8.69 -8.67
C ASP A 34 10.96 8.00 -7.36
N TYR A 35 9.93 7.15 -7.42
CA TYR A 35 9.51 6.27 -6.34
C TYR A 35 9.33 4.84 -6.87
N ARG A 36 9.34 3.88 -5.96
CA ARG A 36 8.93 2.49 -6.22
C ARG A 36 7.94 1.99 -5.19
N ARG A 37 7.14 0.98 -5.56
CA ARG A 37 6.25 0.25 -4.65
C ARG A 37 6.97 -0.96 -4.05
N VAL A 38 6.89 -1.13 -2.73
CA VAL A 38 7.57 -2.22 -2.02
C VAL A 38 6.70 -2.75 -0.88
N PHE A 39 6.58 -4.07 -0.79
CA PHE A 39 6.04 -4.75 0.39
C PHE A 39 7.13 -4.88 1.47
N ALA A 40 7.24 -3.91 2.37
CA ALA A 40 8.42 -3.73 3.22
C ALA A 40 8.16 -3.33 4.68
N HIS A 41 6.93 -3.36 5.16
CA HIS A 41 6.60 -3.07 6.57
C HIS A 41 5.35 -3.85 7.01
N PRO A 42 5.25 -4.30 8.27
CA PRO A 42 4.02 -4.83 8.82
C PRO A 42 3.01 -3.71 9.05
N ALA A 43 1.73 -3.98 8.77
CA ALA A 43 0.63 -3.13 9.20
C ALA A 43 -0.08 -3.77 10.39
N SER A 44 -0.22 -3.04 11.49
CA SER A 44 -0.86 -3.54 12.73
C SER A 44 -2.26 -4.10 12.48
N ILE A 45 -2.99 -3.51 11.53
CA ILE A 45 -4.32 -3.94 11.14
C ILE A 45 -4.37 -5.38 10.58
N PHE A 46 -3.27 -5.90 10.02
CA PHE A 46 -3.24 -7.28 9.53
C PHE A 46 -3.23 -8.30 10.68
N PHE A 47 -2.60 -7.94 11.80
CA PHE A 47 -2.58 -8.76 13.00
C PHE A 47 -3.94 -8.71 13.72
N GLN A 48 -4.51 -7.51 13.86
CA GLN A 48 -5.85 -7.31 14.43
C GLN A 48 -6.93 -8.10 13.68
N ARG A 49 -6.76 -8.26 12.36
CA ARG A 49 -7.66 -8.98 11.47
C ARG A 49 -7.36 -10.48 11.32
N GLY A 50 -6.30 -10.97 11.95
CA GLY A 50 -5.89 -12.38 11.85
C GLY A 50 -5.48 -12.81 10.44
N ILE A 51 -4.89 -11.92 9.65
CA ILE A 51 -4.42 -12.21 8.27
C ILE A 51 -2.89 -12.14 8.11
N ALA A 52 -2.18 -11.71 9.16
CA ALA A 52 -0.72 -11.71 9.21
C ALA A 52 -0.20 -13.09 9.66
N ASN A 53 0.86 -13.59 9.01
CA ASN A 53 1.57 -14.77 9.47
C ASN A 53 3.01 -14.41 9.87
N LEU A 54 3.25 -14.30 11.18
CA LEU A 54 4.55 -13.92 11.71
C LEU A 54 5.61 -15.01 11.54
N GLU A 55 5.22 -16.29 11.61
CA GLU A 55 6.13 -17.44 11.47
C GLU A 55 6.77 -17.47 10.08
N THR A 56 5.97 -17.26 9.04
CA THR A 56 6.43 -17.20 7.64
C THR A 56 6.88 -15.80 7.21
N LYS A 57 6.73 -14.79 8.08
CA LYS A 57 6.94 -13.37 7.78
C LYS A 57 6.06 -12.81 6.66
N GLU A 58 4.95 -13.46 6.32
CA GLU A 58 3.94 -12.98 5.37
C GLU A 58 3.06 -11.92 6.06
N ILE A 59 3.67 -10.77 6.36
CA ILE A 59 3.09 -9.69 7.17
C ILE A 59 3.18 -8.33 6.49
N ALA A 60 3.89 -8.21 5.36
CA ALA A 60 4.13 -6.93 4.74
C ALA A 60 2.87 -6.34 4.10
N SER A 61 2.64 -5.07 4.41
CA SER A 61 1.79 -4.15 3.65
C SER A 61 2.62 -3.41 2.59
N LEU A 62 1.92 -2.70 1.71
CA LEU A 62 2.49 -2.01 0.57
C LEU A 62 2.80 -0.55 0.93
N SER A 63 4.00 -0.11 0.60
CA SER A 63 4.47 1.27 0.78
C SER A 63 5.16 1.77 -0.48
N THR A 64 5.43 3.08 -0.53
CA THR A 64 6.39 3.65 -1.48
C THR A 64 7.69 4.03 -0.79
N GLU A 65 8.79 4.11 -1.54
CA GLU A 65 10.03 4.71 -1.08
C GLU A 65 10.75 5.41 -2.25
N PRO A 66 11.59 6.43 -1.98
CA PRO A 66 12.37 7.09 -3.02
C PRO A 66 13.23 6.08 -3.79
N ALA A 67 13.17 6.16 -5.11
CA ALA A 67 13.96 5.35 -6.03
C ALA A 67 14.12 6.12 -7.35
N PRO A 68 15.17 6.96 -7.47
CA PRO A 68 15.38 7.79 -8.66
C PRO A 68 15.37 6.97 -9.96
N GLY A 69 14.67 7.49 -10.97
CA GLY A 69 14.52 6.82 -12.27
C GLY A 69 13.47 5.70 -12.32
N CYS A 70 12.88 5.32 -11.18
CA CYS A 70 11.74 4.41 -11.16
C CYS A 70 10.44 5.16 -11.46
N LYS A 71 9.47 4.45 -12.03
CA LYS A 71 8.11 4.95 -12.22
C LYS A 71 7.11 3.82 -12.19
N PHE A 72 5.87 4.13 -11.81
CA PHE A 72 4.79 3.15 -11.78
C PHE A 72 3.42 3.81 -11.86
N LEU A 73 2.44 3.03 -12.33
CA LEU A 73 1.05 3.49 -12.47
C LEU A 73 0.35 3.59 -11.11
N VAL A 74 -0.39 4.67 -10.94
CA VAL A 74 -1.20 5.01 -9.77
C VAL A 74 -2.60 5.45 -10.20
N SER A 75 -3.50 5.53 -9.24
CA SER A 75 -4.71 6.35 -9.37
C SER A 75 -4.49 7.70 -8.70
N VAL A 76 -5.09 8.75 -9.25
CA VAL A 76 -5.24 10.05 -8.61
C VAL A 76 -6.72 10.37 -8.52
N PHE A 77 -7.16 10.79 -7.34
CA PHE A 77 -8.54 11.19 -7.10
C PHE A 77 -8.61 12.27 -6.03
N ASP A 78 -9.69 13.02 -6.03
CA ASP A 78 -9.89 14.12 -5.09
C ASP A 78 -10.86 13.72 -3.99
N ILE A 79 -10.55 14.11 -2.76
CA ILE A 79 -11.43 14.00 -1.60
C ILE A 79 -11.75 15.40 -1.03
N PRO A 80 -12.89 15.58 -0.35
CA PRO A 80 -13.14 16.78 0.44
C PRO A 80 -12.07 16.99 1.53
N SER A 81 -11.69 18.23 1.79
CA SER A 81 -10.58 18.55 2.71
C SER A 81 -10.90 18.17 4.16
N GLU A 82 -12.18 18.16 4.51
CA GLU A 82 -12.74 17.69 5.77
C GLU A 82 -12.50 16.20 6.05
N LEU A 83 -12.17 15.38 5.04
CA LEU A 83 -11.78 13.98 5.22
C LEU A 83 -10.29 13.79 5.52
N LEU A 84 -9.48 14.86 5.49
CA LEU A 84 -8.04 14.75 5.76
C LEU A 84 -7.70 14.23 7.16
N PRO A 85 -8.38 14.64 8.26
CA PRO A 85 -8.10 14.09 9.59
C PRO A 85 -8.23 12.57 9.62
N ASP A 86 -9.32 12.02 9.06
CA ASP A 86 -9.56 10.58 8.99
C ASP A 86 -8.54 9.87 8.11
N PHE A 87 -8.13 10.49 7.01
CA PHE A 87 -7.03 9.99 6.17
C PHE A 87 -5.72 9.88 6.97
N TYR A 88 -5.35 10.92 7.73
CA TYR A 88 -4.11 10.89 8.53
C TYR A 88 -4.14 9.90 9.70
N GLU A 89 -5.31 9.64 10.28
CA GLU A 89 -5.47 8.59 11.29
C GLU A 89 -5.49 7.18 10.71
N ARG A 90 -6.04 7.03 9.50
CA ARG A 90 -6.05 5.73 8.82
C ARG A 90 -4.68 5.32 8.29
N GLU A 91 -3.88 6.28 7.81
CA GLU A 91 -2.54 6.07 7.24
C GLU A 91 -1.42 6.41 8.26
N GLU A 92 -1.70 6.20 9.54
CA GLU A 92 -0.92 6.69 10.66
C GLU A 92 0.51 6.14 10.75
N GLU A 93 0.76 4.97 10.17
CA GLU A 93 2.07 4.36 10.08
C GLU A 93 2.97 5.01 9.02
N PHE A 94 2.40 5.77 8.08
CA PHE A 94 3.11 6.33 6.94
C PHE A 94 3.59 7.76 7.16
N LYS A 95 4.65 8.12 6.41
CA LYS A 95 4.95 9.51 6.12
C LYS A 95 4.06 9.93 4.95
N ILE A 96 3.24 10.95 5.13
CA ILE A 96 2.50 11.55 4.02
C ILE A 96 3.35 12.65 3.38
N ILE A 97 3.49 12.60 2.06
CA ILE A 97 4.22 13.59 1.27
C ILE A 97 3.35 14.16 0.16
N SER A 98 3.71 15.35 -0.32
CA SER A 98 3.24 15.89 -1.61
C SER A 98 4.12 15.29 -2.71
N ALA A 99 3.54 14.50 -3.62
CA ALA A 99 4.26 13.84 -4.70
C ALA A 99 3.76 14.31 -6.05
N LYS A 100 4.70 14.55 -6.98
CA LYS A 100 4.40 14.86 -8.37
C LYS A 100 4.01 13.60 -9.12
N PHE A 101 3.07 13.74 -10.04
CA PHE A 101 2.70 12.68 -10.98
C PHE A 101 2.63 13.24 -12.40
N GLN A 102 2.59 12.35 -13.38
CA GLN A 102 2.35 12.66 -14.78
C GLN A 102 1.02 12.05 -15.19
N GLU A 103 0.22 12.80 -15.94
CA GLU A 103 -0.98 12.27 -16.57
C GLU A 103 -0.60 11.23 -17.64
N LEU A 104 -1.54 10.39 -18.07
CA LEU A 104 -1.25 9.32 -19.04
C LEU A 104 -0.84 9.82 -20.43
N ASP A 105 -1.21 11.04 -20.79
CA ASP A 105 -0.76 11.70 -22.02
C ASP A 105 0.68 12.25 -21.93
N GLY A 106 1.33 12.09 -20.77
CA GLY A 106 2.68 12.56 -20.49
C GLY A 106 2.76 14.01 -20.00
N SER A 107 1.64 14.71 -19.89
CA SER A 107 1.61 16.05 -19.30
C SER A 107 1.95 16.01 -17.80
N ILE A 108 2.56 17.10 -17.32
CA ILE A 108 2.94 17.22 -15.92
C ILE A 108 1.66 17.40 -15.10
N GLY A 109 1.39 16.45 -14.21
CA GLY A 109 0.31 16.56 -13.24
C GLY A 109 0.65 17.52 -12.12
N ALA A 110 -0.35 17.84 -11.31
CA ALA A 110 -0.16 18.58 -10.07
C ALA A 110 0.56 17.71 -9.01
N GLU A 111 0.64 18.22 -7.78
CA GLU A 111 1.04 17.40 -6.65
C GLU A 111 -0.17 16.81 -5.93
N ALA A 112 -0.02 15.61 -5.39
CA ALA A 112 -1.05 14.92 -4.63
C ALA A 112 -0.45 14.22 -3.40
N LEU A 113 -1.25 14.01 -2.37
CA LEU A 113 -0.80 13.35 -1.14
C LEU A 113 -0.56 11.85 -1.38
N MET A 114 0.61 11.37 -0.99
CA MET A 114 1.00 9.96 -1.14
C MET A 114 1.62 9.43 0.15
N CYS A 115 1.24 8.20 0.51
CA CYS A 115 1.86 7.46 1.60
C CYS A 115 3.25 6.94 1.18
N THR A 116 4.26 7.21 2.01
CA THR A 116 5.64 6.74 1.80
C THR A 116 6.24 6.19 3.09
N ARG A 117 7.33 5.44 2.94
CA ARG A 117 8.14 4.89 4.03
C ARG A 117 8.46 5.96 5.07
N TRP A 118 8.33 5.60 6.33
CA TRP A 118 8.66 6.48 7.45
C TRP A 118 9.82 5.92 8.28
N SER A 119 9.84 6.20 9.59
CA SER A 119 10.77 5.59 10.54
C SER A 119 10.09 5.39 11.88
N ASP A 120 10.56 4.40 12.63
CA ASP A 120 9.99 4.06 13.94
C ASP A 120 10.19 5.18 14.95
N GLU A 121 11.34 5.85 14.92
CA GLU A 121 11.64 6.96 15.83
C GLU A 121 10.65 8.10 15.62
N LYS A 122 10.38 8.47 14.36
CA LYS A 122 9.43 9.54 14.05
C LYS A 122 8.00 9.12 14.34
N TYR A 123 7.66 7.86 14.09
CA TYR A 123 6.37 7.28 14.48
C TYR A 123 6.15 7.39 15.99
N ILE A 124 7.11 6.91 16.79
CA ILE A 124 7.04 6.94 18.26
C ILE A 124 6.99 8.38 18.78
N VAL A 125 7.77 9.31 18.22
CA VAL A 125 7.72 10.74 18.58
C VAL A 125 6.33 11.34 18.32
N LYS A 126 5.66 10.96 17.22
CA LYS A 126 4.35 11.51 16.85
C LYS A 126 3.18 10.82 17.57
N ARG A 127 3.22 9.50 17.71
CA ARG A 127 2.11 8.65 18.15
C ARG A 127 2.27 8.15 19.59
N GLY A 128 3.47 8.26 20.16
CA GLY A 128 3.79 7.79 21.50
C GLY A 128 4.22 6.32 21.55
N GLN A 129 5.05 6.00 22.54
CA GLN A 129 5.54 4.64 22.79
C GLN A 129 4.39 3.67 23.12
N GLU A 130 3.39 4.12 23.86
CA GLU A 130 2.22 3.29 24.23
C GLU A 130 1.43 2.83 23.00
N THR A 131 1.24 3.72 22.01
CA THR A 131 0.59 3.37 20.75
C THR A 131 1.40 2.35 19.96
N PHE A 132 2.73 2.50 19.91
CA PHE A 132 3.61 1.52 19.28
C PHE A 132 3.52 0.16 19.99
N ASP A 133 3.60 0.15 21.32
CA ASP A 133 3.57 -1.06 22.13
C ASP A 133 2.24 -1.81 21.94
N THR A 134 1.13 -1.08 21.96
CA THR A 134 -0.22 -1.63 21.78
C THR A 134 -0.46 -2.16 20.37
N LYS A 135 -0.04 -1.43 19.33
CA LYS A 135 -0.33 -1.80 17.93
C LYS A 135 0.65 -2.81 17.34
N TYR A 136 1.90 -2.86 17.82
CA TYR A 136 2.97 -3.64 17.19
C TYR A 136 3.63 -4.60 18.17
N LYS A 137 4.13 -4.11 19.31
CA LYS A 137 4.89 -4.94 20.27
C LYS A 137 4.08 -6.07 20.88
N THR A 138 2.77 -5.87 21.10
CA THR A 138 1.86 -6.94 21.56
C THR A 138 1.82 -8.15 20.61
N TYR A 139 2.12 -7.93 19.32
CA TYR A 139 2.22 -8.98 18.30
C TYR A 139 3.66 -9.47 18.07
N GLY A 140 4.59 -9.13 18.97
CA GLY A 140 6.00 -9.52 18.85
C GLY A 140 6.80 -8.69 17.85
N LEU A 141 6.27 -7.57 17.36
CA LEU A 141 7.00 -6.70 16.43
C LEU A 141 7.83 -5.67 17.20
N GLY A 142 9.14 -5.75 17.04
CA GLY A 142 10.08 -4.73 17.55
C GLY A 142 10.25 -3.53 16.63
N THR A 143 9.69 -3.55 15.42
CA THR A 143 9.86 -2.50 14.42
C THR A 143 8.76 -2.47 13.36
N ILE A 144 8.42 -1.28 12.86
CA ILE A 144 7.55 -1.09 11.68
C ILE A 144 8.43 -0.97 10.43
N TRP A 145 9.42 -0.09 10.46
CA TRP A 145 10.19 0.30 9.29
C TRP A 145 11.59 -0.31 9.22
N GLY A 146 12.06 -1.02 10.25
CA GLY A 146 13.37 -1.67 10.33
C GLY A 146 13.55 -2.92 9.46
N TRP A 147 12.57 -3.26 8.62
CA TRP A 147 12.64 -4.41 7.70
C TRP A 147 13.42 -4.05 6.43
N ASP A 148 14.69 -4.41 6.42
CA ASP A 148 15.62 -4.20 5.30
C ASP A 148 15.54 -5.31 4.24
N ALA A 149 16.41 -5.24 3.23
CA ALA A 149 16.46 -6.19 2.12
C ALA A 149 16.85 -7.62 2.54
N LYS A 150 17.41 -7.83 3.73
CA LYS A 150 17.82 -9.14 4.26
C LYS A 150 16.85 -9.69 5.29
N SER A 151 15.85 -8.90 5.68
CA SER A 151 14.88 -9.26 6.72
C SER A 151 14.01 -10.48 6.37
N GLY A 152 13.84 -10.77 5.07
CA GLY A 152 12.99 -11.84 4.57
C GLY A 152 11.49 -11.57 4.78
N ILE A 153 11.09 -10.32 4.97
CA ILE A 153 9.68 -9.95 5.05
C ILE A 153 8.98 -10.24 3.71
N LEU A 154 7.81 -10.88 3.77
CA LEU A 154 7.00 -11.24 2.62
C LEU A 154 5.64 -10.53 2.67
N PRO A 155 5.02 -10.28 1.50
CA PRO A 155 3.66 -9.75 1.43
C PRO A 155 2.68 -10.56 2.28
N CYS A 156 1.81 -9.89 3.03
CA CYS A 156 0.62 -10.55 3.58
C CYS A 156 -0.19 -11.13 2.41
N ARG A 157 -0.40 -12.45 2.40
CA ARG A 157 -0.99 -13.17 1.27
C ARG A 157 -2.39 -12.66 0.91
N VAL A 158 -3.24 -12.48 1.92
CA VAL A 158 -4.62 -11.99 1.75
C VAL A 158 -4.62 -10.60 1.13
N TYR A 159 -3.74 -9.71 1.62
CA TYR A 159 -3.65 -8.35 1.12
C TYR A 159 -3.04 -8.27 -0.28
N LEU A 160 -1.98 -9.03 -0.57
CA LEU A 160 -1.40 -9.11 -1.91
C LEU A 160 -2.44 -9.61 -2.91
N ARG A 161 -3.18 -10.68 -2.59
CA ARG A 161 -4.26 -11.17 -3.45
C ARG A 161 -5.32 -10.10 -3.69
N HIS A 162 -5.74 -9.37 -2.66
CA HIS A 162 -6.69 -8.27 -2.80
C HIS A 162 -6.19 -7.20 -3.77
N CYS A 163 -4.93 -6.76 -3.64
CA CYS A 163 -4.32 -5.82 -4.59
C CYS A 163 -4.31 -6.37 -6.02
N LEU A 164 -3.91 -7.63 -6.21
CA LEU A 164 -3.87 -8.29 -7.53
C LEU A 164 -5.25 -8.36 -8.17
N LEU A 165 -6.30 -8.68 -7.40
CA LEU A 165 -7.67 -8.70 -7.90
C LEU A 165 -8.17 -7.30 -8.25
N ALA A 166 -7.86 -6.30 -7.42
CA ALA A 166 -8.23 -4.91 -7.67
C ALA A 166 -7.63 -4.40 -8.97
N VAL A 167 -6.32 -4.59 -9.19
CA VAL A 167 -5.66 -4.13 -10.43
C VAL A 167 -6.05 -4.96 -11.66
N LYS A 168 -6.35 -6.25 -11.50
CA LYS A 168 -6.83 -7.09 -12.61
C LYS A 168 -8.16 -6.61 -13.18
N LYS A 169 -9.07 -6.10 -12.34
CA LYS A 169 -10.36 -5.54 -12.77
C LYS A 169 -10.22 -4.28 -13.62
N LEU A 170 -9.11 -3.56 -13.49
CA LEU A 170 -8.82 -2.32 -14.24
C LEU A 170 -8.21 -2.57 -15.63
N GLY A 171 -7.85 -3.83 -15.93
CA GLY A 171 -7.33 -4.24 -17.22
C GLY A 171 -5.90 -4.79 -17.16
N GLN A 172 -5.53 -5.50 -18.21
CA GLN A 172 -4.26 -6.25 -18.27
C GLN A 172 -3.04 -5.33 -18.18
N SER A 173 -3.07 -4.15 -18.80
CA SER A 173 -1.97 -3.18 -18.75
C SER A 173 -1.70 -2.67 -17.33
N VAL A 174 -2.75 -2.42 -16.55
CA VAL A 174 -2.66 -1.99 -15.15
C VAL A 174 -2.12 -3.11 -14.27
N TYR A 175 -2.59 -4.34 -14.50
CA TYR A 175 -2.07 -5.52 -13.83
C TYR A 175 -0.57 -5.72 -14.12
N ASP A 176 -0.17 -5.66 -15.39
CA ASP A 176 1.19 -5.88 -15.84
C ASP A 176 2.15 -4.82 -15.27
N ASP A 177 1.75 -3.55 -15.24
CA ASP A 177 2.49 -2.48 -14.55
C ASP A 177 2.63 -2.81 -13.06
N PHE A 178 1.53 -3.14 -12.38
CA PHE A 178 1.55 -3.42 -10.94
C PHE A 178 2.54 -4.53 -10.59
N VAL A 179 2.47 -5.68 -11.26
CA VAL A 179 3.31 -6.83 -10.92
C VAL A 179 4.76 -6.66 -11.33
N SER A 180 5.06 -5.83 -12.33
CA SER A 180 6.42 -5.60 -12.81
C SER A 180 7.16 -4.46 -12.10
N THR A 181 6.42 -3.50 -11.54
CA THR A 181 7.00 -2.31 -10.87
C THR A 181 6.80 -2.31 -9.35
N THR A 182 6.28 -3.41 -8.80
CA THR A 182 6.17 -3.64 -7.35
C THR A 182 7.11 -4.74 -6.92
N TYR A 183 7.78 -4.54 -5.79
CA TYR A 183 8.86 -5.41 -5.32
C TYR A 183 8.57 -5.99 -3.93
N LEU A 184 9.21 -7.12 -3.62
CA LEU A 184 9.32 -7.65 -2.26
C LEU A 184 10.21 -6.76 -1.39
N GLY A 185 10.29 -7.08 -0.09
CA GLY A 185 11.16 -6.38 0.86
C GLY A 185 12.65 -6.38 0.46
N ASP A 186 13.09 -7.34 -0.36
CA ASP A 186 14.44 -7.38 -0.94
C ASP A 186 14.72 -6.31 -2.02
N ARG A 187 13.66 -5.63 -2.47
CA ARG A 187 13.67 -4.57 -3.49
C ARG A 187 14.25 -4.99 -4.84
N THR A 188 14.31 -6.28 -5.09
CA THR A 188 14.88 -6.88 -6.29
C THR A 188 13.87 -7.82 -6.94
N THR A 189 13.26 -8.70 -6.16
CA THR A 189 12.25 -9.64 -6.65
C THR A 189 10.96 -8.89 -6.91
N THR A 190 10.47 -8.95 -8.15
CA THR A 190 9.20 -8.36 -8.55
C THR A 190 8.03 -9.22 -8.04
N ILE A 191 6.86 -8.61 -7.88
CA ILE A 191 5.62 -9.36 -7.59
C ILE A 191 5.29 -10.35 -8.71
N LYS A 192 5.65 -10.05 -9.95
CA LYS A 192 5.50 -10.97 -11.08
C LYS A 192 6.26 -12.28 -10.86
N GLU A 193 7.53 -12.20 -10.47
CA GLU A 193 8.36 -13.37 -10.17
C GLU A 193 7.83 -14.11 -8.94
N TYR A 194 7.50 -13.37 -7.88
CA TYR A 194 7.02 -13.94 -6.63
C TYR A 194 5.72 -14.73 -6.80
N VAL A 195 4.72 -14.16 -7.50
CA VAL A 195 3.43 -14.82 -7.76
C VAL A 195 3.60 -16.01 -8.71
N LYS A 196 4.51 -15.93 -9.70
CA LYS A 196 4.83 -17.06 -10.57
C LYS A 196 5.41 -18.23 -9.76
N ALA A 197 6.28 -17.96 -8.80
CA ALA A 197 6.86 -18.97 -7.92
C ALA A 197 5.86 -19.47 -6.85
N ASN A 198 4.87 -18.65 -6.48
CA ASN A 198 3.91 -18.92 -5.42
C ASN A 198 2.45 -18.75 -5.89
N PRO A 199 1.98 -19.56 -6.86
CA PRO A 199 0.64 -19.38 -7.46
C PRO A 199 -0.51 -19.56 -6.45
N SER A 200 -0.24 -20.24 -5.33
CA SER A 200 -1.20 -20.41 -4.22
C SER A 200 -1.67 -19.09 -3.60
N ILE A 201 -0.97 -17.97 -3.81
CA ILE A 201 -1.40 -16.63 -3.34
C ILE A 201 -2.78 -16.29 -3.90
N MET A 202 -3.08 -16.70 -5.14
CA MET A 202 -4.39 -16.43 -5.76
C MET A 202 -5.53 -17.28 -5.19
N LEU A 203 -5.20 -18.34 -4.45
CA LEU A 203 -6.17 -19.21 -3.77
C LEU A 203 -6.50 -18.73 -2.34
N GLU A 204 -5.72 -17.80 -1.81
CA GLU A 204 -5.88 -17.26 -0.46
C GLU A 204 -7.30 -16.70 -0.27
N ARG A 205 -7.91 -16.94 0.89
CA ARG A 205 -9.23 -16.41 1.21
C ARG A 205 -9.14 -15.56 2.47
N PRO A 206 -9.72 -14.35 2.47
CA PRO A 206 -9.85 -13.63 3.72
C PRO A 206 -10.73 -14.41 4.71
N PRO A 207 -10.57 -14.18 6.02
CA PRO A 207 -11.53 -14.63 7.01
C PRO A 207 -12.97 -14.24 6.64
N PRO A 208 -14.00 -15.03 7.00
CA PRO A 208 -15.38 -14.80 6.55
C PRO A 208 -15.90 -13.37 6.80
N HIS A 209 -15.54 -12.77 7.94
CA HIS A 209 -15.95 -11.42 8.31
C HIS A 209 -15.22 -10.29 7.54
N LEU A 210 -14.28 -10.64 6.64
CA LEU A 210 -13.48 -9.69 5.85
C LEU A 210 -13.58 -9.94 4.34
N VAL A 211 -14.50 -10.80 3.90
CA VAL A 211 -14.69 -11.13 2.48
C VAL A 211 -14.94 -9.88 1.66
N ASP A 212 -15.86 -9.02 2.09
CA ASP A 212 -16.21 -7.80 1.36
C ASP A 212 -15.03 -6.81 1.27
N ARG A 213 -14.08 -6.91 2.21
CA ARG A 213 -12.92 -6.01 2.27
C ARG A 213 -11.71 -6.47 1.46
N TYR A 214 -11.54 -7.78 1.24
CA TYR A 214 -10.35 -8.35 0.58
C TYR A 214 -10.66 -9.21 -0.65
N SER A 215 -11.78 -8.96 -1.32
CA SER A 215 -12.20 -9.68 -2.55
C SER A 215 -11.88 -8.95 -3.86
N GLY A 216 -11.05 -7.91 -3.79
CA GLY A 216 -10.60 -7.13 -4.95
C GLY A 216 -11.42 -5.88 -5.13
#